data_AF-A0A9N9CJS6-F1
#
_entry.id   AF-A0A9N9CJS6-F1
#
_cell.length_a   1.000
_cell.length_b   1.000
_cell.length_c   1.000
_cell.angle_alpha   90.00
_cell.angle_beta   90.00
_cell.angle_gamma   90.00
#
_symmetry.space_group_name_H-M   'P 1'
#
loop_
_entity.id
_entity.type
_entity.pdbx_description
1 polymer ?
#
loop_
_entity_poly.entity_id
_entity_poly.type
_entity_poly.pdbx_seq_one_letter_code
_entity_poly.pdbx_strand_id
1 'polypeptide(L)'
;MNNFTSIGKKIVAIGRNFSDHAKELGSTVPTSPLFFLKPTSSYLLQGGSVELPKGYALGIDLTARDLQNEAIKKGLPWSAAKGFDTFTPIG
;
A
#
# COMPACT_ATOMS: atom_id res chain seq x y z
N MET A 1 -0.87 -21.16 23.96
CA MET A 1 -1.80 -20.04 24.20
C MET A 1 -1.99 -19.28 22.89
N ASN A 2 -3.23 -19.10 22.43
CA ASN A 2 -3.52 -18.30 21.25
C ASN A 2 -3.49 -16.82 21.65
N ASN A 3 -2.69 -16.00 20.96
CA ASN A 3 -2.63 -14.55 21.18
C ASN A 3 -3.09 -13.81 19.93
N PHE A 4 -3.50 -12.54 20.06
CA PHE A 4 -4.07 -11.80 18.94
C PHE A 4 -3.09 -11.64 17.76
N THR A 5 -1.77 -11.66 18.03
CA THR A 5 -0.74 -11.60 16.99
C THR A 5 -0.67 -12.87 16.15
N SER A 6 -1.11 -14.03 16.66
CA SER A 6 -1.11 -15.30 15.92
C SER A 6 -2.46 -15.63 15.25
N ILE A 7 -3.57 -15.04 15.70
CA ILE A 7 -4.92 -15.30 15.15
C ILE A 7 -5.56 -14.09 14.46
N GLY A 8 -5.01 -12.89 14.65
CA GLY A 8 -5.53 -11.66 14.07
C GLY A 8 -5.53 -11.73 12.55
N LYS A 9 -6.62 -11.26 11.92
CA LYS A 9 -6.80 -11.36 10.46
C LYS A 9 -6.53 -10.04 9.72
N LYS A 10 -6.66 -8.91 10.40
CA LYS A 10 -6.59 -7.58 9.79
C LYS A 10 -6.03 -6.58 10.79
N ILE A 11 -5.25 -5.62 10.28
CA ILE A 11 -4.83 -4.42 11.00
C ILE A 11 -5.38 -3.24 10.22
N VAL A 12 -6.29 -2.47 10.82
CA VAL A 12 -6.86 -1.25 10.24
C VAL A 12 -6.27 -0.06 10.97
N ALA A 13 -5.75 0.92 10.24
CA ALA A 13 -5.12 2.10 10.79
C ALA A 13 -5.76 3.38 10.22
N ILE A 14 -5.68 4.47 10.99
CA ILE A 14 -6.21 5.79 10.64
C ILE A 14 -5.03 6.75 10.52
N GLY A 15 -4.94 7.42 9.38
CA GLY A 15 -3.97 8.49 9.15
C GLY A 15 -4.50 9.85 9.59
N ARG A 16 -3.58 10.76 9.97
CA ARG A 16 -3.88 12.19 10.23
C ARG A 16 -4.95 12.43 11.31
N ASN A 17 -5.02 11.58 12.33
CA ASN A 17 -5.99 11.71 13.43
C ASN A 17 -5.61 12.78 14.48
N PHE A 18 -4.42 13.39 14.35
CA PHE A 18 -3.95 14.48 15.21
C PHE A 18 -3.63 15.69 14.33
N SER A 19 -4.23 16.85 14.66
CA SER A 19 -4.14 18.06 13.84
C SER A 19 -2.71 18.57 13.67
N ASP A 20 -1.91 18.51 14.74
CA ASP A 20 -0.54 19.03 14.70
C ASP A 20 0.39 18.13 13.89
N HIS A 21 0.18 16.80 13.97
CA HIS A 21 0.90 15.85 13.12
C HIS A 21 0.52 15.98 11.64
N ALA A 22 -0.74 16.33 11.32
CA ALA A 22 -1.11 16.61 9.93
C ALA A 22 -0.38 17.86 9.40
N LYS A 23 -0.29 18.93 10.21
CA LYS A 23 0.43 20.16 9.85
C LYS A 23 1.93 19.95 9.67
N GLU A 24 2.56 19.16 10.55
CA GLU A 24 3.99 18.78 10.48
C GLU A 24 4.35 18.24 9.10
N LEU A 25 3.49 17.39 8.52
CA LEU A 25 3.67 16.77 7.22
C LEU A 25 3.17 17.64 6.04
N GLY A 26 2.95 18.93 6.26
CA GLY A 26 2.43 19.86 5.23
C GLY A 26 1.06 19.47 4.68
N SER A 27 0.28 18.71 5.44
CA SER A 27 -0.99 18.12 5.02
C SER A 27 -2.18 18.80 5.68
N THR A 28 -3.32 18.85 4.98
CA THR A 28 -4.58 19.29 5.59
C THR A 28 -5.20 18.18 6.43
N VAL A 29 -5.92 18.57 7.49
CA VAL A 29 -6.75 17.63 8.27
C VAL A 29 -7.91 17.21 7.37
N PRO A 30 -8.07 15.90 7.10
CA PRO A 30 -9.13 15.43 6.22
C PRO A 30 -10.50 15.57 6.91
N THR A 31 -11.56 15.81 6.12
CA THR A 31 -12.93 15.91 6.61
C THR A 31 -13.54 14.54 6.96
N SER A 32 -12.94 13.47 6.46
CA SER A 32 -13.29 12.08 6.77
C SER A 32 -12.04 11.26 7.12
N PRO A 33 -12.16 10.19 7.93
CA PRO A 33 -11.00 9.39 8.32
C PRO A 33 -10.33 8.72 7.12
N LEU A 34 -9.00 8.84 7.03
CA LEU A 34 -8.18 8.14 6.05
C LEU A 34 -7.79 6.77 6.58
N PHE A 35 -8.43 5.72 6.05
CA PHE A 35 -8.12 4.34 6.41
C PHE A 35 -7.02 3.74 5.53
N PHE A 36 -6.14 2.95 6.15
CA PHE A 36 -5.21 2.08 5.45
C PHE A 36 -5.02 0.77 6.20
N LEU A 37 -4.46 -0.22 5.52
CA LEU A 37 -4.24 -1.56 6.07
C LEU A 37 -2.75 -1.82 6.30
N LYS A 38 -2.46 -2.59 7.34
CA LYS A 38 -1.18 -3.29 7.47
C LYS A 38 -1.44 -4.80 7.39
N PRO A 39 -0.59 -5.57 6.69
CA PRO A 39 -0.74 -7.02 6.66
C PRO A 39 -0.41 -7.61 8.04
N THR A 40 -1.04 -8.72 8.42
CA THR A 40 -0.75 -9.40 9.69
C THR A 40 0.68 -9.95 9.75
N SER A 41 1.30 -10.19 8.59
CA SER A 41 2.74 -10.49 8.48
C SER A 41 3.67 -9.35 8.92
N SER A 42 3.14 -8.14 9.17
CA SER A 42 3.93 -7.00 9.70
C SER A 42 4.04 -6.96 11.23
N TYR A 43 3.45 -7.91 11.96
CA TYR A 43 3.65 -7.98 13.41
C TYR A 43 5.12 -8.24 13.74
N LEU A 44 5.68 -7.40 14.60
CA LEU A 44 6.96 -7.62 15.27
C LEU A 44 6.70 -7.74 16.77
N LEU A 45 7.03 -8.90 17.35
CA LEU A 45 6.87 -9.12 18.79
C LEU A 45 7.96 -8.39 19.57
N GLN A 46 7.69 -8.11 20.85
CA GLN A 46 8.65 -7.48 21.73
C GLN A 46 9.99 -8.25 21.74
N GLY A 47 11.10 -7.52 21.64
CA GLY A 47 12.44 -8.09 21.51
C GLY A 47 12.85 -8.42 20.07
N GLY A 48 11.92 -8.35 19.11
CA GLY A 48 12.24 -8.42 17.69
C GLY A 48 12.96 -7.16 17.20
N SER A 49 13.80 -7.32 16.17
CA SER A 49 14.50 -6.20 15.52
C SER A 49 13.72 -5.72 14.30
N VAL A 50 13.67 -4.40 14.11
CA VAL A 50 13.13 -3.80 12.89
C VAL A 50 14.16 -3.96 11.79
N GLU A 51 13.85 -4.79 10.80
CA GLU A 51 14.68 -4.95 9.61
C GLU A 51 14.39 -3.82 8.61
N LEU A 52 15.42 -3.06 8.25
CA LEU A 52 15.31 -2.08 7.17
C LEU A 52 15.29 -2.80 5.82
N PRO A 53 14.59 -2.25 4.79
CA PRO A 53 14.69 -2.76 3.43
C PRO A 53 16.16 -2.83 2.99
N LYS A 54 16.59 -4.01 2.52
CA LYS A 54 18.00 -4.30 2.19
C LYS A 54 18.50 -3.61 0.91
N GLY A 55 17.59 -3.04 0.15
CA GLY A 55 17.90 -2.41 -1.12
C GLY A 55 16.66 -1.86 -1.78
N TYR A 56 16.89 -1.28 -2.95
CA TYR A 56 15.87 -0.69 -3.80
C TYR A 56 16.16 -1.15 -5.22
N ALA A 57 15.11 -1.21 -6.02
CA ALA A 57 15.23 -1.44 -7.46
C ALA A 57 14.47 -0.35 -8.19
N LEU A 58 14.96 0.05 -9.34
CA LEU A 58 14.27 0.98 -10.22
C LEU A 58 13.40 0.17 -11.17
N GLY A 59 12.08 0.30 -11.02
CA GLY A 59 11.12 -0.31 -11.93
C GLY A 59 10.44 0.74 -12.80
N ILE A 60 10.10 0.38 -14.04
CA ILE A 60 9.17 1.17 -14.87
C ILE A 60 7.81 0.46 -14.86
N ASP A 61 6.77 1.13 -14.37
CA ASP A 61 5.37 0.68 -14.48
C ASP A 61 4.84 0.96 -15.89
N LEU A 62 5.30 0.17 -16.87
CA LEU A 62 4.84 0.28 -18.26
C LEU A 62 3.35 0.01 -18.32
N THR A 63 2.62 0.88 -19.04
CA THR A 63 1.15 0.83 -19.10
C THR A 63 0.68 1.11 -20.51
N ALA A 64 -0.10 0.20 -21.09
CA ALA A 64 -0.81 0.40 -22.35
C ALA A 64 -2.00 1.34 -22.11
N ARG A 65 -1.81 2.64 -22.37
CA ARG A 65 -2.72 3.69 -21.90
C ARG A 65 -4.10 3.62 -22.56
N ASP A 66 -4.14 3.27 -23.83
CA ASP A 66 -5.34 2.98 -24.60
C ASP A 66 -6.19 1.88 -23.94
N LEU A 67 -5.58 0.73 -23.66
CA LEU A 67 -6.25 -0.40 -23.01
C LEU A 67 -6.68 -0.07 -21.58
N GLN A 68 -5.89 0.71 -20.84
CA GLN A 68 -6.27 1.15 -19.50
C GLN A 68 -7.51 2.05 -19.54
N ASN A 69 -7.56 2.98 -20.49
CA ASN A 69 -8.70 3.88 -20.66
C ASN A 69 -9.97 3.10 -21.03
N GLU A 70 -9.85 2.07 -21.88
CA GLU A 70 -10.96 1.18 -22.16
C GLU A 70 -11.42 0.38 -20.93
N ALA A 71 -10.48 -0.16 -20.15
CA ALA A 71 -10.80 -0.91 -18.94
C ALA A 71 -11.54 -0.02 -17.93
N ILE A 72 -11.10 1.23 -17.73
CA ILE A 72 -11.78 2.20 -16.86
C ILE A 72 -13.21 2.46 -17.34
N LYS A 73 -13.40 2.73 -18.64
CA LYS A 73 -14.74 2.99 -19.21
C LYS A 73 -15.68 1.79 -19.02
N LYS A 74 -15.16 0.57 -19.10
CA LYS A 74 -15.91 -0.68 -18.97
C LYS A 74 -16.04 -1.18 -17.52
N GLY A 75 -15.41 -0.51 -16.55
CA GLY A 75 -15.36 -0.97 -15.15
C GLY A 75 -14.58 -2.29 -14.96
N LEU A 76 -13.64 -2.58 -15.86
CA LEU A 76 -12.87 -3.83 -15.87
C LEU A 76 -11.54 -3.69 -15.09
N PRO A 77 -10.97 -4.81 -14.61
CA PRO A 77 -9.65 -4.82 -13.99
C PRO A 77 -8.55 -4.29 -14.92
N TRP A 78 -7.54 -3.65 -14.35
CA TRP A 78 -6.42 -3.07 -15.12
C TRP A 78 -5.40 -4.11 -15.60
N SER A 79 -5.59 -5.40 -15.31
CA SER A 79 -4.71 -6.48 -15.76
C SER A 79 -4.52 -6.48 -17.28
N ALA A 80 -5.56 -6.11 -18.04
CA ALA A 80 -5.52 -6.00 -19.50
C ALA A 80 -4.58 -4.91 -20.03
N ALA A 81 -4.15 -3.96 -19.19
CA ALA A 81 -3.30 -2.83 -19.59
C ALA A 81 -1.92 -2.81 -18.89
N LYS A 82 -1.77 -3.59 -17.82
CA LYS A 82 -0.58 -3.61 -16.95
C LYS A 82 0.07 -4.99 -16.85
N GLY A 83 -0.62 -6.06 -17.25
CA GLY A 83 -0.20 -7.44 -16.98
C GLY A 83 0.49 -8.16 -18.14
N PHE A 84 0.90 -7.44 -19.19
CA PHE A 84 1.63 -8.07 -20.29
C PHE A 84 3.02 -8.49 -19.85
N ASP A 85 3.55 -9.53 -20.49
CA ASP A 85 4.95 -9.90 -20.34
C ASP A 85 5.82 -8.67 -20.60
N THR A 86 6.88 -8.50 -19.80
CA THR A 86 7.85 -7.38 -19.86
C THR A 86 7.36 -6.00 -19.39
N PHE A 87 6.12 -5.82 -18.90
CA PHE A 87 5.61 -4.51 -18.43
C PHE A 87 6.14 -4.04 -17.06
N THR A 88 7.10 -4.75 -16.50
CA THR A 88 7.83 -4.32 -15.29
C THR A 88 9.32 -4.57 -15.48
N PRO A 89 10.01 -3.81 -16.36
CA PRO A 89 11.46 -3.85 -16.41
C PRO A 89 12.01 -3.28 -15.09
N ILE A 90 12.99 -3.98 -14.52
CA ILE A 90 13.61 -3.67 -13.23
C ILE A 90 15.13 -3.57 -13.44
N GLY A 91 15.77 -2.57 -12.84
CA GLY A 91 17.22 -2.36 -12.81
C GLY A 91 17.73 -1.88 -11.45
#